data_AF-A0A151RG21-F1
#
_entry.id   AF-A0A151RG21-F1
#
_cell.length_a   1.000
_cell.length_b   1.000
_cell.length_c   1.000
_cell.angle_alpha   90.00
_cell.angle_beta   90.00
_cell.angle_gamma   90.00
#
_symmetry.space_group_name_H-M   'P 1'
#
loop_
_entity.id
_entity.type
_entity.pdbx_description
1 polymer ?
#
loop_
_entity_poly.entity_id
_entity_poly.type
_entity_poly.pdbx_seq_one_letter_code
_entity_poly.pdbx_strand_id
1 'polypeptide(L)'
;MTYGVDAMIPVEVGETSHRRHTFKSEKNAQEKTINLDLIDELREEARIHEEVCKLRASRRYNTRVRPRSFRVDDLVWRLLGEARRDSSEGKLAPNWDDPF
;
A
#
# COMPACT_ATOMS: atom_id res chain seq x y z
N MET A 1 62.08 -20.46 26.67
CA MET A 1 61.20 -19.88 25.63
C MET A 1 60.68 -21.03 24.79
N THR A 2 59.46 -21.48 25.04
CA THR A 2 58.83 -22.61 24.31
C THR A 2 57.66 -22.05 23.53
N TYR A 3 57.93 -21.62 22.30
CA TYR A 3 56.91 -21.29 21.31
C TYR A 3 56.63 -22.53 20.47
N GLY A 4 55.35 -22.74 20.15
CA GLY A 4 54.91 -23.71 19.16
C GLY A 4 53.69 -24.51 19.58
N VAL A 5 52.58 -23.84 19.91
CA VAL A 5 51.27 -24.50 19.90
C VAL A 5 50.73 -24.33 18.49
N ASP A 6 50.96 -25.34 17.66
CA ASP A 6 50.31 -25.48 16.36
C ASP A 6 48.84 -25.81 16.63
N ALA A 7 48.02 -24.77 16.77
CA ALA A 7 46.59 -24.91 17.04
C ALA A 7 45.88 -25.30 15.72
N MET A 8 45.69 -26.59 15.53
CA MET A 8 44.88 -27.13 14.44
C MET A 8 43.40 -26.80 14.71
N ILE A 9 42.75 -26.12 13.76
CA ILE A 9 41.32 -25.82 13.83
C ILE A 9 40.55 -27.14 13.65
N PRO A 10 39.71 -27.57 14.61
CA PRO A 10 38.85 -28.73 14.40
C PRO A 10 37.85 -28.38 13.30
N VAL A 11 37.79 -29.21 12.26
CA VAL A 11 36.69 -29.15 11.30
C VAL A 11 35.42 -29.55 12.04
N GLU A 12 34.53 -28.59 12.27
CA GLU A 12 33.18 -28.86 12.77
C GLU A 12 32.41 -29.68 11.73
N VAL A 13 32.57 -31.01 11.75
CA VAL A 13 31.60 -31.90 11.12
C VAL A 13 30.42 -31.99 12.08
N GLY A 14 29.64 -30.91 12.14
CA GLY A 14 28.39 -30.88 12.88
C GLY A 14 27.45 -31.92 12.29
N GLU A 15 26.85 -32.74 13.16
CA GLU A 15 25.82 -33.71 12.78
C GLU A 15 24.80 -33.02 11.87
N THR A 16 24.52 -33.62 10.71
CA THR A 16 23.61 -33.01 9.74
C THR A 16 22.25 -32.84 10.42
N SER A 17 21.78 -31.60 10.53
CA SER A 17 20.50 -31.34 11.20
C SER A 17 19.37 -32.10 10.51
N HIS A 18 18.33 -32.46 11.26
CA HIS A 18 17.17 -33.16 10.70
C HIS A 18 16.58 -32.44 9.46
N ARG A 19 16.64 -31.09 9.45
CA ARG A 19 16.24 -30.27 8.29
C ARG A 19 17.04 -30.61 7.01
N ARG A 20 18.33 -30.93 7.15
CA ARG A 20 19.21 -31.29 6.03
C ARG A 20 18.97 -32.72 5.56
N HIS A 21 18.67 -33.63 6.48
CA HIS A 21 18.30 -35.02 6.15
C HIS A 21 16.98 -35.11 5.39
N THR A 22 15.98 -34.31 5.78
CA THR A 22 14.63 -34.37 5.21
C THR A 22 14.45 -33.40 4.03
N PHE A 23 15.50 -32.68 3.62
CA PHE A 23 15.44 -31.70 2.54
C PHE A 23 15.17 -32.36 1.19
N LYS A 24 14.08 -31.96 0.55
CA LYS A 24 13.70 -32.39 -0.81
C LYS A 24 13.61 -31.17 -1.71
N SER A 25 14.64 -30.96 -2.53
CA SER A 25 14.76 -29.77 -3.38
C SER A 25 13.61 -29.63 -4.38
N GLU A 26 13.23 -30.72 -5.06
CA GLU A 26 12.17 -30.71 -6.07
C GLU A 26 10.80 -30.38 -5.45
N LYS A 27 10.47 -31.02 -4.33
CA LYS A 27 9.23 -30.75 -3.60
C LYS A 27 9.16 -29.30 -3.11
N ASN A 28 10.27 -28.78 -2.58
CA ASN A 28 10.33 -27.39 -2.13
C ASN A 28 10.21 -26.41 -3.29
N ALA A 29 10.79 -26.72 -4.46
CA ALA A 29 10.64 -25.91 -5.65
C ALA A 29 9.17 -25.89 -6.13
N GLN A 30 8.48 -27.03 -6.14
CA GLN A 30 7.05 -27.14 -6.48
C GLN A 30 6.15 -26.40 -5.48
N GLU A 31 6.38 -26.56 -4.17
CA GLU A 31 5.62 -25.83 -3.15
C GLU A 31 5.87 -24.32 -3.27
N LYS A 32 7.09 -23.91 -3.60
CA LYS A 32 7.43 -22.51 -3.82
C LYS A 32 6.68 -21.91 -5.02
N THR A 33 6.55 -22.63 -6.14
CA THR A 33 5.79 -22.13 -7.30
C THR A 33 4.31 -21.99 -6.94
N ILE A 34 3.71 -22.99 -6.31
CA ILE A 34 2.31 -22.95 -5.89
C ILE A 34 2.04 -21.78 -4.94
N ASN A 35 2.93 -21.55 -3.99
CA ASN A 35 2.80 -20.44 -3.04
C ASN A 35 2.87 -19.08 -3.74
N LEU A 36 3.70 -18.93 -4.78
CA LEU A 36 3.77 -17.69 -5.55
C LEU A 36 2.52 -17.48 -6.39
N ASP A 37 2.05 -18.52 -7.08
CA ASP A 37 0.83 -18.46 -7.90
C ASP A 37 -0.38 -18.05 -7.04
N LEU A 38 -0.54 -18.63 -5.85
CA LEU A 38 -1.62 -18.28 -4.92
C LEU A 38 -1.56 -16.81 -4.49
N ILE A 39 -0.37 -16.28 -4.23
CA ILE A 39 -0.20 -14.87 -3.84
C ILE A 39 -0.57 -13.95 -5.00
N ASP A 40 -0.17 -14.29 -6.21
CA ASP A 40 -0.44 -13.48 -7.39
C ASP A 40 -1.92 -13.51 -7.77
N GLU A 41 -2.60 -14.65 -7.65
CA GLU A 41 -4.05 -14.77 -7.81
C GLU A 41 -4.82 -13.87 -6.81
N LEU A 42 -4.45 -13.93 -5.52
CA LEU A 42 -5.08 -13.09 -4.49
C LEU A 42 -4.84 -11.60 -4.73
N ARG A 43 -3.65 -11.23 -5.22
CA ARG A 43 -3.34 -9.84 -5.57
C ARG A 43 -4.17 -9.37 -6.75
N GLU A 44 -4.32 -10.19 -7.78
CA GLU A 44 -5.11 -9.82 -8.95
C GLU A 44 -6.60 -9.69 -8.60
N GLU A 45 -7.14 -10.59 -7.79
CA GLU A 45 -8.50 -10.47 -7.26
C GLU A 45 -8.68 -9.16 -6.46
N ALA A 46 -7.73 -8.84 -5.57
CA ALA A 46 -7.75 -7.58 -4.83
C ALA A 46 -7.72 -6.34 -5.75
N ARG A 47 -6.91 -6.36 -6.82
CA ARG A 47 -6.85 -5.28 -7.81
C ARG A 47 -8.16 -5.12 -8.57
N ILE A 48 -8.79 -6.23 -8.98
CA ILE A 48 -10.11 -6.20 -9.64
C ILE A 48 -11.14 -5.54 -8.71
N HIS A 49 -11.17 -5.93 -7.43
CA HIS A 49 -12.07 -5.31 -6.45
C HIS A 49 -11.79 -3.83 -6.24
N GLU A 50 -10.52 -3.44 -6.16
CA GLU A 50 -10.12 -2.03 -6.03
C GLU A 50 -10.63 -1.20 -7.21
N GLU A 51 -10.41 -1.67 -8.44
CA GLU A 51 -10.87 -1.00 -9.66
C GLU A 51 -12.39 -0.91 -9.74
N VAL A 52 -13.11 -1.97 -9.37
CA VAL A 52 -14.58 -1.95 -9.29
C VAL A 52 -15.06 -0.92 -8.27
N CYS A 53 -14.41 -0.84 -7.11
CA CYS A 53 -14.73 0.15 -6.07
C CYS A 53 -14.49 1.58 -6.56
N LYS A 54 -13.33 1.85 -7.20
CA LYS A 54 -13.01 3.16 -7.80
C LYS A 54 -14.03 3.56 -8.85
N LEU A 55 -14.39 2.65 -9.76
CA LEU A 55 -15.39 2.90 -10.81
C LEU A 55 -16.79 3.16 -10.23
N ARG A 56 -17.18 2.45 -9.18
CA ARG A 56 -18.46 2.70 -8.48
C ARG A 56 -18.47 4.07 -7.82
N ALA A 57 -17.38 4.46 -7.15
CA ALA A 57 -17.25 5.76 -6.53
C ALA A 57 -17.30 6.89 -7.57
N SER A 58 -16.55 6.76 -8.67
CA SER A 58 -16.51 7.77 -9.74
C SER A 58 -17.87 7.93 -10.42
N ARG A 59 -18.57 6.83 -10.73
CA ARG A 59 -19.94 6.87 -11.28
C ARG A 59 -20.92 7.57 -10.33
N ARG A 60 -20.85 7.27 -9.03
CA ARG A 60 -21.72 7.89 -8.03
C ARG A 60 -21.45 9.39 -7.90
N TYR A 61 -20.19 9.81 -7.96
CA TYR A 61 -19.81 11.21 -7.96
C TYR A 61 -20.28 11.92 -9.24
N ASN A 62 -19.92 11.39 -10.40
CA ASN A 62 -20.20 11.99 -11.71
C ASN A 62 -21.70 12.09 -12.02
N THR A 63 -22.54 11.17 -11.53
CA THR A 63 -24.00 11.27 -11.69
C THR A 63 -24.62 12.40 -10.86
N ARG A 64 -23.96 12.84 -9.79
CA ARG A 64 -24.43 13.94 -8.92
C ARG A 64 -23.87 15.29 -9.34
N VAL A 65 -22.70 15.31 -9.97
CA VAL A 65 -22.07 16.54 -10.46
C VAL A 65 -22.81 17.03 -11.69
N ARG A 66 -23.41 18.22 -11.60
CA ARG A 66 -23.97 18.93 -12.75
C ARG A 66 -22.97 19.99 -13.22
N PRO A 67 -22.48 19.93 -14.47
CA PRO A 67 -21.67 20.99 -15.03
C PRO A 67 -22.41 22.33 -14.94
N ARG A 68 -21.73 23.36 -14.44
CA ARG A 68 -22.20 24.76 -14.47
C ARG A 68 -21.26 25.56 -15.34
N SER A 69 -21.83 26.36 -16.23
CA SER A 69 -21.11 27.43 -16.93
C SER A 69 -21.24 28.72 -16.12
N PHE A 70 -20.17 29.50 -16.10
CA PHE A 70 -20.11 30.82 -15.48
C PHE A 70 -19.79 31.85 -16.56
N ARG A 71 -20.30 33.07 -16.41
CA ARG A 71 -20.03 34.24 -17.24
C ARG A 71 -19.29 35.30 -16.44
N VAL A 72 -18.72 36.27 -17.15
CA VAL A 72 -18.24 37.51 -16.51
C VAL A 72 -19.43 38.14 -15.79
N ASP A 73 -19.21 38.62 -14.56
CA ASP A 73 -20.21 39.18 -13.64
C ASP A 73 -21.13 38.16 -12.92
N ASP A 74 -20.93 36.85 -13.09
CA ASP A 74 -21.62 35.84 -12.27
C ASP A 74 -21.01 35.76 -10.87
N LEU A 75 -21.85 35.97 -9.86
CA LEU A 75 -21.44 35.89 -8.46
C LEU A 75 -21.17 34.44 -8.05
N VAL A 76 -19.97 34.12 -7.57
CA VAL A 76 -19.60 32.76 -7.17
C VAL A 76 -19.01 32.68 -5.76
N TRP A 77 -19.38 31.63 -5.04
CA TRP A 77 -18.84 31.32 -3.73
C TRP A 77 -17.56 30.49 -3.88
N ARG A 78 -16.49 30.90 -3.21
CA ARG A 78 -15.22 30.16 -3.21
C ARG A 78 -15.16 29.25 -1.99
N LEU A 79 -14.84 27.97 -2.20
CA LEU A 79 -14.62 27.04 -1.08
C LEU A 79 -13.35 27.44 -0.33
N LEU A 80 -13.49 27.65 0.98
CA LEU A 80 -12.40 27.92 1.89
C LEU A 80 -11.70 26.61 2.23
N GLY A 81 -10.51 26.41 1.67
CA GLY A 81 -9.65 25.28 2.02
C GLY A 81 -9.18 25.38 3.48
N GLU A 82 -8.79 24.26 4.09
CA GLU A 82 -8.34 24.22 5.49
C GLU A 82 -7.21 25.23 5.78
N ALA A 83 -6.32 25.47 4.81
CA ALA A 83 -5.22 26.42 4.94
C ALA A 83 -5.64 27.91 5.04
N ARG A 84 -6.88 28.25 4.66
CA ARG A 84 -7.41 29.62 4.67
C ARG A 84 -8.48 29.84 5.73
N ARG A 85 -8.85 28.79 6.47
CA ARG A 85 -9.82 28.89 7.56
C ARG A 85 -9.19 29.56 8.76
N ASP A 86 -9.87 30.57 9.30
CA ASP A 86 -9.47 31.15 10.56
C ASP A 86 -9.71 30.16 11.70
N SER A 87 -8.62 29.78 12.36
CA SER A 87 -8.67 28.80 13.46
C SER A 87 -9.48 29.29 14.67
N SER A 88 -9.75 30.60 14.74
CA SER A 88 -10.60 31.24 15.74
C SER A 88 -12.09 31.10 15.50
N GLU A 89 -12.54 30.90 14.24
CA GLU A 89 -13.97 30.85 13.91
C GLU A 89 -14.64 29.53 14.31
N GLY A 90 -13.83 28.54 14.69
CA GLY A 90 -14.29 27.27 15.22
C GLY A 90 -15.00 26.39 14.18
N LYS A 91 -15.57 25.28 14.64
CA LYS A 91 -16.08 24.20 13.78
C LYS A 91 -17.34 24.56 12.98
N LEU A 92 -18.06 25.62 13.39
CA LEU A 92 -19.34 26.03 12.81
C LEU A 92 -19.20 27.21 11.82
N ALA A 93 -17.98 27.65 11.57
CA ALA A 93 -17.70 28.66 10.56
C ALA A 93 -18.13 28.19 9.16
N PRO A 94 -18.62 29.09 8.28
CA PRO A 94 -18.85 28.77 6.89
C PRO A 94 -17.61 28.19 6.21
N ASN A 95 -17.81 27.26 5.27
CA ASN A 95 -16.71 26.69 4.49
C ASN A 95 -16.44 27.50 3.22
N TRP A 96 -16.99 28.71 3.09
CA TRP A 96 -16.97 29.50 1.87
C TRP A 96 -16.66 30.95 2.22
N ASP A 97 -15.84 31.59 1.38
CA ASP A 97 -15.63 33.05 1.44
C ASP A 97 -16.88 33.78 0.94
N ASP A 98 -16.92 35.10 1.17
CA ASP A 98 -17.92 35.98 0.58
C ASP A 98 -17.96 35.86 -0.95
N PRO A 99 -19.12 36.17 -1.57
CA PRO A 99 -19.27 36.04 -3.00
C PRO A 99 -18.32 36.98 -3.78
N PHE A 100 -17.73 36.44 -4.86
CA PHE A 100 -16.88 37.17 -5.81
C PHE A 100 -17.62 37.48 -7.11
#